data_AF-A0A921Z8U3-F1
#
_entry.id   AF-A0A921Z8U3-F1
#
_cell.length_a   1.000
_cell.length_b   1.000
_cell.length_c   1.000
_cell.angle_alpha   90.00
_cell.angle_beta   90.00
_cell.angle_gamma   90.00
#
_symmetry.space_group_name_H-M   'P 1'
#
loop_
_entity.id
_entity.type
_entity.pdbx_description
1 polymer ?
#
loop_
_entity_poly.entity_id
_entity_poly.type
_entity_poly.pdbx_seq_one_letter_code
_entity_poly.pdbx_strand_id
1 'polypeptide(L)'
;MWWALKLFAAHLCLFGISTGKSPCPEHETEVLCKNACSESVCPREGSESYACLDVCLGPGCACERNYSRASNGTCIPTIDCPPFDCSARPNEIYVACPSCVSDSCEDIGKTRDSCSRWALIEPCTPTCRCAPGFNRNDEDLCVPTTQCRK
;
A
#
# COMPACT_ATOMS: atom_id res chain seq x y z
N MET A 1 3.47 10.64 -75.94
CA MET A 1 4.65 11.13 -75.19
C MET A 1 4.18 11.65 -73.84
N TRP A 2 4.90 11.20 -72.81
CA TRP A 2 4.76 11.34 -71.36
C TRP A 2 3.74 12.31 -70.74
N TRP A 3 2.96 11.77 -69.80
CA TRP A 3 2.09 12.45 -68.85
C TRP A 3 2.86 13.04 -67.66
N ALA A 4 2.34 14.16 -67.16
CA ALA A 4 2.88 14.96 -66.07
C ALA A 4 2.47 14.48 -64.65
N LEU A 5 3.27 14.93 -63.68
CA LEU A 5 3.02 15.07 -62.22
C LEU A 5 2.59 13.85 -61.39
N LYS A 6 3.46 13.44 -60.44
CA LYS A 6 3.12 13.13 -59.03
C LYS A 6 4.38 13.39 -58.17
N LEU A 7 4.39 14.48 -57.40
CA LEU A 7 4.04 14.55 -55.96
C LEU A 7 5.15 14.00 -55.05
N PHE A 8 5.81 14.93 -54.36
CA PHE A 8 6.62 14.72 -53.16
C PHE A 8 5.81 13.93 -52.13
N ALA A 9 6.36 12.83 -51.64
CA ALA A 9 5.95 12.26 -50.36
C ALA A 9 7.23 11.87 -49.62
N ALA A 10 7.62 12.74 -48.70
CA ALA A 10 8.65 12.47 -47.71
C ALA A 10 8.25 11.21 -46.93
N HIS A 11 9.11 10.19 -46.98
CA HIS A 11 9.09 9.06 -46.06
C HIS A 11 9.52 9.53 -44.67
N LEU A 12 8.66 10.30 -44.00
CA LEU A 12 8.61 10.31 -42.55
C LEU A 12 7.80 9.08 -42.15
N CYS A 13 8.48 7.94 -42.06
CA CYS A 13 7.99 6.86 -41.21
C CYS A 13 7.95 7.44 -39.80
N LEU A 14 6.76 7.93 -39.43
CA LEU A 14 6.36 8.17 -38.06
C LEU A 14 6.65 6.87 -37.32
N PHE A 15 7.78 6.82 -36.61
CA PHE A 15 7.88 6.04 -35.39
C PHE A 15 6.87 6.66 -34.43
N GLY A 16 5.59 6.33 -34.64
CA GLY A 16 4.57 6.47 -33.63
C GLY A 16 5.02 5.59 -32.50
N ILE A 17 5.73 6.18 -31.54
CA ILE A 17 5.89 5.62 -30.22
C ILE A 17 4.45 5.49 -29.74
N SER A 18 3.90 4.29 -29.80
CA SER A 18 2.69 3.94 -29.09
C SER A 18 3.00 4.25 -27.64
N THR A 19 2.61 5.43 -27.17
CA THR A 19 2.47 5.67 -25.75
C THR A 19 1.35 4.74 -25.34
N GLY A 20 1.71 3.50 -25.00
CA GLY A 20 0.81 2.50 -24.47
C GLY A 20 0.29 3.04 -23.15
N LYS A 21 -0.73 3.89 -23.22
CA LYS A 21 -1.44 4.36 -22.06
C LYS A 21 -2.05 3.12 -21.45
N SER A 22 -1.60 2.78 -20.24
CA SER A 22 -2.21 1.72 -19.44
C SER A 22 -3.73 1.88 -19.50
N PRO A 23 -4.50 0.80 -19.70
CA PRO A 23 -5.96 0.89 -19.63
C PRO A 23 -6.43 1.28 -18.22
N CYS A 24 -5.54 1.17 -17.23
CA CYS A 24 -5.82 1.52 -15.85
C CYS A 24 -5.63 3.01 -15.55
N PRO A 25 -6.38 3.54 -14.57
CA PRO A 25 -6.16 4.87 -14.02
C PRO A 25 -4.73 5.08 -13.49
N GLU A 26 -4.41 6.32 -13.14
CA GLU A 26 -3.16 6.65 -12.48
C GLU A 26 -2.99 5.88 -11.17
N HIS A 27 -1.77 5.41 -10.90
CA HIS A 27 -1.42 4.58 -9.74
C HIS A 27 -2.15 3.23 -9.67
N GLU A 28 -2.58 2.70 -10.82
CA GLU A 28 -3.16 1.38 -10.95
C GLU A 28 -2.43 0.54 -12.00
N THR A 29 -2.21 -0.73 -11.67
CA THR A 29 -1.66 -1.73 -12.60
C THR A 29 -2.73 -2.72 -13.02
N GLU A 30 -2.61 -3.20 -14.25
CA GLU A 30 -3.42 -4.32 -14.72
C GLU A 30 -3.00 -5.59 -13.96
N VAL A 31 -3.99 -6.30 -13.43
CA VAL A 31 -3.85 -7.60 -12.79
C VAL A 31 -4.72 -8.61 -13.52
N LEU A 32 -4.18 -9.81 -13.78
CA LEU A 32 -4.94 -10.89 -14.42
C LEU A 32 -6.10 -11.37 -13.54
N CYS A 33 -5.92 -11.26 -12.23
CA CYS A 33 -6.84 -11.76 -11.23
C CYS A 33 -7.08 -10.69 -10.17
N LYS A 34 -8.10 -9.87 -10.39
CA LYS A 34 -8.58 -8.92 -9.41
C LYS A 34 -9.37 -9.66 -8.34
N ASN A 35 -8.97 -9.51 -7.08
CA ASN A 35 -9.64 -10.07 -5.91
C ASN A 35 -9.57 -9.06 -4.74
N ALA A 36 -10.26 -9.36 -3.63
CA ALA A 36 -10.28 -8.49 -2.46
C ALA A 36 -8.90 -8.34 -1.76
N CYS A 37 -7.96 -9.26 -2.01
CA CYS A 37 -6.60 -9.21 -1.46
C CYS A 37 -5.66 -8.33 -2.31
N SER A 38 -5.91 -8.25 -3.61
CA SER A 38 -5.16 -7.46 -4.58
C SER A 38 -5.54 -5.98 -4.53
N GLU A 39 -6.71 -5.68 -3.99
CA GLU A 39 -7.18 -4.32 -3.76
C GLU A 39 -6.81 -3.86 -2.36
N SER A 40 -5.77 -3.04 -2.27
CA SER A 40 -5.46 -2.30 -1.04
C SER A 40 -6.43 -1.13 -0.91
N VAL A 41 -7.16 -1.04 0.20
CA VAL A 41 -8.12 0.05 0.48
C VAL A 41 -7.62 0.81 1.69
N CYS A 42 -7.77 2.14 1.69
CA CYS A 42 -7.41 2.91 2.88
C CYS A 42 -8.22 2.42 4.09
N PRO A 43 -7.57 2.19 5.24
CA PRO A 43 -8.22 1.72 6.44
C PRO A 43 -9.30 2.71 6.91
N ARG A 44 -10.28 2.19 7.63
CA ARG A 44 -11.36 2.99 8.23
C ARG A 44 -11.59 2.49 9.66
N GLU A 45 -12.24 3.31 10.49
CA GLU A 45 -12.66 2.86 11.81
C GLU A 45 -13.52 1.58 11.70
N GLY A 46 -13.18 0.56 12.50
CA GLY A 46 -13.86 -0.73 12.46
C GLY A 46 -13.56 -1.57 11.20
N SER A 47 -12.60 -1.18 10.35
CA SER A 47 -12.07 -2.08 9.34
C SER A 47 -11.16 -3.10 10.02
N GLU A 48 -11.77 -4.11 10.65
CA GLU A 48 -11.04 -5.32 11.00
C GLU A 48 -10.41 -5.87 9.72
N SER A 49 -9.23 -6.50 9.85
CA SER A 49 -8.63 -7.26 8.76
C SER A 49 -9.56 -8.43 8.44
N TYR A 50 -10.58 -8.22 7.63
CA TYR A 50 -11.36 -9.30 7.08
C TYR A 50 -10.38 -10.19 6.35
N ALA A 51 -10.41 -11.50 6.65
CA ALA A 51 -9.72 -12.49 5.85
C ALA A 51 -10.13 -12.23 4.39
N CYS A 52 -9.18 -11.75 3.59
CA CYS A 52 -9.48 -11.36 2.23
C CYS A 52 -9.81 -12.65 1.46
N LEU A 53 -10.94 -12.66 0.78
CA LEU A 53 -11.33 -13.80 -0.03
C LEU A 53 -10.51 -13.77 -1.31
N ASP A 54 -9.57 -14.70 -1.47
CA ASP A 54 -8.75 -14.87 -2.69
C ASP A 54 -9.57 -15.52 -3.82
N VAL A 55 -10.70 -14.91 -4.16
CA VAL A 55 -11.56 -15.32 -5.27
C VAL A 55 -11.28 -14.39 -6.45
N CYS A 56 -10.87 -15.01 -7.55
CA CYS A 56 -10.57 -14.34 -8.80
C CYS A 56 -11.84 -13.80 -9.47
N LEU A 57 -11.95 -12.49 -9.62
CA LEU A 57 -13.05 -11.84 -10.34
C LEU A 57 -12.72 -11.63 -11.84
N GLY A 58 -11.51 -12.02 -12.27
CA GLY A 58 -11.01 -11.85 -13.64
C GLY A 58 -10.03 -10.67 -13.78
N PRO A 59 -9.62 -10.33 -15.01
CA PRO A 59 -8.69 -9.24 -15.25
C PRO A 59 -9.27 -7.88 -14.86
N GLY A 60 -8.43 -6.99 -14.35
CA GLY A 60 -8.84 -5.64 -13.98
C GLY A 60 -7.68 -4.77 -13.51
N CYS A 61 -8.01 -3.61 -12.96
CA CYS A 61 -7.04 -2.69 -12.38
C CYS A 61 -7.03 -2.81 -10.87
N ALA A 62 -5.85 -2.84 -10.27
CA ALA A 62 -5.61 -2.80 -8.84
C ALA A 62 -4.60 -1.69 -8.52
N CYS A 63 -4.69 -1.12 -7.31
CA CYS A 63 -3.71 -0.12 -6.88
C CYS A 63 -2.27 -0.68 -6.97
N GLU A 64 -1.34 0.18 -7.37
CA GLU A 64 0.09 -0.13 -7.33
C GLU A 64 0.56 -0.46 -5.91
N ARG A 65 1.72 -1.10 -5.80
CA ARG A 65 2.34 -1.37 -4.50
C ARG A 65 2.53 -0.06 -3.72
N ASN A 66 2.19 -0.05 -2.43
CA ASN A 66 2.19 1.15 -1.56
C ASN A 66 1.16 2.21 -1.94
N TYR A 67 0.16 1.87 -2.75
CA TYR A 67 -1.02 2.68 -2.96
C TYR A 67 -2.25 1.96 -2.42
N SER A 68 -3.18 2.74 -1.89
CA SER A 68 -4.45 2.26 -1.35
C SER A 68 -5.59 3.08 -1.91
N ARG A 69 -6.72 2.42 -2.19
CA ARG A 69 -7.90 3.03 -2.75
C ARG A 69 -8.60 3.87 -1.68
N ALA A 70 -8.67 5.18 -1.92
CA ALA A 70 -9.40 6.12 -1.09
C ALA A 70 -10.92 6.01 -1.31
N SER A 71 -11.70 6.67 -0.46
CA SER A 71 -13.18 6.65 -0.53
C SER A 71 -13.76 7.26 -1.81
N ASN A 72 -13.03 8.15 -2.46
CA ASN A 72 -13.37 8.73 -3.77
C ASN A 72 -13.04 7.80 -4.96
N GLY A 73 -12.47 6.62 -4.71
CA GLY A 73 -12.14 5.61 -5.72
C GLY A 73 -10.73 5.70 -6.30
N THR A 74 -9.94 6.76 -6.01
CA THR A 74 -8.58 6.92 -6.52
C THR A 74 -7.56 6.17 -5.65
N CYS A 75 -6.54 5.58 -6.27
CA CYS A 75 -5.38 5.04 -5.54
C CYS A 75 -4.45 6.19 -5.13
N ILE A 76 -4.22 6.34 -3.83
CA ILE A 76 -3.31 7.33 -3.25
C ILE A 76 -2.18 6.61 -2.52
N PRO A 77 -1.01 7.24 -2.28
CA PRO A 77 0.03 6.62 -1.46
C PRO A 77 -0.56 6.17 -0.13
N THR A 78 -0.29 4.93 0.29
CA THR A 78 -0.89 4.36 1.51
C THR A 78 -0.56 5.19 2.76
N ILE A 79 0.59 5.86 2.77
CA ILE A 79 0.99 6.78 3.84
C ILE A 79 0.09 8.02 3.95
N ASP A 80 -0.58 8.39 2.86
CA ASP A 80 -1.51 9.52 2.77
C ASP A 80 -2.96 9.09 3.06
N CYS A 81 -3.20 7.81 3.39
CA CYS A 81 -4.51 7.38 3.84
C CYS A 81 -4.94 8.15 5.09
N PRO A 82 -6.22 8.57 5.17
CA PRO A 82 -6.72 9.29 6.33
C PRO A 82 -6.56 8.44 7.60
N PRO A 83 -6.14 9.05 8.72
CA PRO A 83 -6.02 8.33 9.99
C PRO A 83 -7.40 7.85 10.46
N PHE A 84 -7.42 6.72 11.14
CA PHE A 84 -8.59 6.23 11.87
C PHE A 84 -8.32 6.27 13.38
N ASP A 85 -9.38 6.24 14.18
CA ASP A 85 -9.25 6.34 15.63
C ASP A 85 -8.61 5.08 16.26
N CYS A 86 -7.49 5.30 16.95
CA CYS A 86 -6.81 4.30 17.78
C CYS A 86 -7.06 4.51 19.28
N SER A 87 -7.82 5.54 19.67
CA SER A 87 -8.04 5.92 21.08
C SER A 87 -8.96 4.98 21.83
N ALA A 88 -9.64 4.07 21.13
CA ALA A 88 -10.42 2.98 21.73
C ALA A 88 -9.57 2.11 22.67
N ARG A 89 -8.24 2.03 22.45
CA ARG A 89 -7.28 1.36 23.32
C ARG A 89 -6.32 2.38 23.91
N PRO A 90 -6.03 2.30 25.22
CA PRO A 90 -5.17 3.27 25.87
C PRO A 90 -3.74 3.19 25.32
N ASN A 91 -3.11 4.36 25.19
CA ASN A 91 -1.71 4.53 24.75
C ASN A 91 -1.41 4.01 23.34
N GLU A 92 -2.40 3.95 22.45
CA GLU A 92 -2.21 3.67 21.03
C GLU A 92 -2.31 4.93 20.17
N ILE A 93 -1.54 4.96 19.08
CA ILE A 93 -1.54 6.01 18.06
C ILE A 93 -1.61 5.39 16.67
N TYR A 94 -2.23 6.12 15.75
CA TYR A 94 -2.22 5.75 14.33
C TYR A 94 -0.82 5.90 13.74
N VAL A 95 -0.36 4.86 13.06
CA VAL A 95 0.90 4.87 12.31
C VAL A 95 0.61 4.40 10.88
N ALA A 96 0.74 5.31 9.93
CA ALA A 96 0.41 5.07 8.52
C ALA A 96 1.33 4.03 7.85
N CYS A 97 2.61 4.01 8.23
CA CYS A 97 3.57 3.01 7.76
C CYS A 97 4.46 2.57 8.94
N PRO A 98 4.06 1.55 9.68
CA PRO A 98 4.78 1.14 10.88
C PRO A 98 6.13 0.50 10.53
N SER A 99 7.08 0.63 11.45
CA SER A 99 8.35 -0.11 11.35
C SER A 99 8.08 -1.63 11.35
N CYS A 100 8.95 -2.35 10.67
CA CYS A 100 9.04 -3.81 10.74
C CYS A 100 9.39 -4.32 12.15
N VAL A 101 10.02 -3.49 12.99
CA VAL A 101 10.20 -3.78 14.41
C VAL A 101 8.86 -3.54 15.11
N SER A 102 8.36 -4.53 15.85
CA SER A 102 7.12 -4.35 16.58
C SER A 102 7.30 -3.45 17.81
N ASP A 103 6.18 -3.02 18.37
CA ASP A 103 6.07 -2.33 19.65
C ASP A 103 5.89 -3.33 20.82
N SER A 104 6.06 -4.63 20.59
CA SER A 104 6.04 -5.65 21.65
C SER A 104 7.16 -5.44 22.68
N CYS A 105 6.90 -5.80 23.93
CA CYS A 105 7.92 -5.88 24.98
C CYS A 105 9.11 -6.77 24.57
N GLU A 106 8.89 -7.81 23.76
CA GLU A 106 9.93 -8.74 23.27
C GLU A 106 10.87 -8.11 22.23
N ASP A 107 10.45 -6.97 21.65
CA ASP A 107 11.19 -6.26 20.61
C ASP A 107 11.98 -5.06 21.15
N ILE A 108 11.96 -4.85 22.47
CA ILE A 108 12.76 -3.79 23.10
C ILE A 108 14.25 -4.00 22.77
N GLY A 109 14.87 -2.95 22.23
CA GLY A 109 16.28 -2.94 21.83
C GLY A 109 16.54 -3.51 20.43
N LYS A 110 15.54 -4.09 19.76
CA LYS A 110 15.65 -4.45 18.34
C LYS A 110 15.69 -3.18 17.50
N THR A 111 16.42 -3.25 16.40
CA THR A 111 16.55 -2.16 15.43
C THR A 111 16.07 -2.63 14.08
N ARG A 112 16.08 -1.73 13.09
CA ARG A 112 15.74 -2.07 11.71
C ARG A 112 16.61 -3.19 11.12
N ASP A 113 17.80 -3.41 11.65
CA ASP A 113 18.70 -4.50 11.25
C ASP A 113 18.20 -5.88 11.71
N SER A 114 17.30 -5.91 12.70
CA SER A 114 16.62 -7.13 13.14
C SER A 114 15.50 -7.56 12.20
N CYS A 115 15.09 -6.70 11.26
CA CYS A 115 14.04 -7.02 10.31
C CYS A 115 14.54 -7.93 9.18
N SER A 116 13.67 -8.82 8.71
CA SER A 116 13.96 -9.58 7.49
C SER A 116 14.00 -8.62 6.28
N ARG A 117 14.78 -8.99 5.25
CA ARG A 117 14.82 -8.23 3.99
C ARG A 117 13.42 -8.09 3.38
N TRP A 118 12.57 -9.11 3.55
CA TRP A 118 11.18 -9.08 3.09
C TRP A 118 10.35 -8.03 3.83
N ALA A 119 10.47 -7.94 5.16
CA ALA A 119 9.74 -6.96 5.96
C ALA A 119 10.10 -5.49 5.63
N LEU A 120 11.26 -5.24 5.00
CA LEU A 120 11.67 -3.90 4.56
C LEU A 120 11.07 -3.48 3.21
N ILE A 121 10.55 -4.43 2.43
CA ILE A 121 9.94 -4.20 1.12
C ILE A 121 8.43 -4.48 1.13
N GLU A 122 7.92 -4.94 2.25
CA GLU A 122 6.49 -5.14 2.48
C GLU A 122 5.77 -3.80 2.33
N PRO A 123 4.60 -3.77 1.69
CA PRO A 123 3.82 -2.55 1.61
C PRO A 123 3.50 -1.98 2.98
N CYS A 124 3.37 -0.66 3.06
CA CYS A 124 2.87 -0.01 4.27
C CYS A 124 1.48 -0.55 4.62
N THR A 125 1.32 -1.02 5.85
CA THR A 125 0.02 -1.40 6.41
C THR A 125 -0.29 -0.48 7.58
N PRO A 126 -1.12 0.56 7.37
CA PRO A 126 -1.51 1.46 8.45
C PRO A 126 -2.14 0.69 9.61
N THR A 127 -1.76 1.02 10.84
CA THR A 127 -2.22 0.29 12.03
C THR A 127 -2.11 1.16 13.28
N CYS A 128 -2.74 0.71 14.36
CA CYS A 128 -2.52 1.26 15.69
C CYS A 128 -1.25 0.65 16.29
N ARG A 129 -0.35 1.51 16.79
CA ARG A 129 0.86 1.12 17.53
C ARG A 129 0.88 1.82 18.88
N CYS A 130 1.59 1.24 19.85
CA CYS A 130 1.84 1.89 21.12
C CYS A 130 2.54 3.23 20.91
N ALA A 131 2.11 4.24 21.67
CA ALA A 131 2.69 5.56 21.69
C ALA A 131 4.16 5.51 22.16
N PRO A 132 4.99 6.53 21.85
CA PRO A 132 6.36 6.61 22.34
C PRO A 132 6.44 6.46 23.87
N GLY A 133 7.30 5.56 24.35
CA GLY A 133 7.46 5.24 25.78
C GLY A 133 6.54 4.12 26.29
N PHE A 134 5.75 3.51 25.41
CA PHE A 134 4.89 2.36 25.69
C PHE A 134 5.26 1.17 24.80
N ASN A 135 5.02 -0.03 25.31
CA ASN A 135 5.21 -1.29 24.61
C ASN A 135 4.06 -2.25 24.92
N ARG A 136 3.75 -3.12 23.96
CA ARG A 136 2.65 -4.08 24.03
C ARG A 136 3.09 -5.31 24.83
N ASN A 137 2.38 -5.62 25.91
CA ASN A 137 2.62 -6.82 26.71
C ASN A 137 1.94 -8.06 26.10
N ASP A 138 2.05 -9.19 26.79
CA ASP A 138 1.43 -10.48 26.46
C ASP A 138 -0.10 -10.49 26.57
N GLU A 139 -0.67 -9.53 27.31
CA GLU A 139 -2.12 -9.29 27.39
C GLU A 139 -2.62 -8.36 26.27
N ASP A 140 -1.77 -8.03 25.31
CA ASP A 140 -2.06 -7.11 24.21
C ASP A 140 -2.43 -5.69 24.71
N LEU A 141 -1.75 -5.21 25.75
CA LEU A 141 -1.93 -3.86 26.30
C LEU A 141 -0.66 -3.03 26.15
N CYS A 142 -0.80 -1.79 25.68
CA CYS A 142 0.30 -0.82 25.66
C CYS A 142 0.57 -0.29 27.07
N VAL A 143 1.58 -0.86 27.72
CA VAL A 143 2.05 -0.48 29.07
C VAL A 143 3.32 0.37 28.96
N PRO A 144 3.64 1.22 29.95
CA PRO A 144 4.92 1.93 29.97
C PRO A 144 6.08 0.95 29.77
N THR A 145 7.08 1.30 28.96
CA THR A 145 8.22 0.40 28.64
C THR A 145 8.90 -0.16 29.90
N THR A 146 8.90 0.59 31.01
CA THR A 146 9.44 0.16 32.31
C THR A 146 8.68 -1.01 32.95
N GLN A 147 7.45 -1.28 32.51
CA GLN A 147 6.60 -2.39 32.99
C GLN A 147 6.74 -3.65 32.14
N CYS A 148 7.44 -3.59 31.00
CA CYS A 148 7.79 -4.81 30.28
C CYS A 148 8.65 -5.70 31.16
N ARG A 149 8.18 -6.94 31.37
CA ARG A 149 8.95 -7.96 32.06
C ARG A 149 10.19 -8.28 31.20
N LYS A 150 11.36 -8.31 31.84
CA LYS A 150 12.61 -8.75 31.21
C LYS A 150 12.79 -10.24 31.39
#